data_AF-A0A4S2HG31-F1
#
_entry.id   AF-A0A4S2HG31-F1
#
_cell.length_a   1.000
_cell.length_b   1.000
_cell.length_c   1.000
_cell.angle_alpha   90.00
_cell.angle_beta   90.00
_cell.angle_gamma   90.00
#
_symmetry.space_group_name_H-M   'P 1'
#
loop_
_entity.id
_entity.type
_entity.pdbx_description
1 polymer ?
#
loop_
_entity_poly.entity_id
_entity_poly.type
_entity_poly.pdbx_seq_one_letter_code
_entity_poly.pdbx_strand_id
1 'polypeptide(L)'
;MIGDKNMAFNMYGGQFINAKDSATVNATQNNGISADGLDGIIKGIMDNLSDLNEEDADSIRDIVDMAKDELEKPEPGVSRLKNCLALIAPMFTIANGIPTLADNLQKLVDYIAPFIK
;
A
#
# COMPACT_ATOMS: atom_id res chain seq x y z
N MET A 1 11.39 41.32 9.40
CA MET A 1 10.51 40.71 10.42
C MET A 1 9.92 39.46 9.79
N ILE A 2 10.31 38.30 10.31
CA ILE A 2 9.84 36.98 9.89
C ILE A 2 8.57 36.72 10.70
N GLY A 3 7.44 36.49 10.03
CA GLY A 3 6.15 36.25 10.67
C GLY A 3 5.35 35.18 9.92
N ASP A 4 5.56 33.94 10.34
CA ASP A 4 4.58 32.86 10.43
C ASP A 4 3.76 32.52 9.17
N LYS A 5 4.36 31.70 8.30
CA LYS A 5 3.60 30.84 7.38
C LYS A 5 3.02 29.68 8.21
N ASN A 6 1.78 29.83 8.67
CA ASN A 6 1.06 28.78 9.37
C ASN A 6 0.64 27.70 8.35
N MET A 7 1.52 26.73 8.10
CA MET A 7 1.22 25.54 7.30
C MET A 7 0.52 24.52 8.20
N ALA A 8 -0.76 24.26 7.94
CA ALA A 8 -1.49 23.18 8.59
C ALA A 8 -1.30 21.89 7.78
N PHE A 9 -0.55 20.94 8.33
CA PHE A 9 -0.43 19.58 7.80
C PHE A 9 -1.46 18.71 8.52
N ASN A 10 -2.46 18.22 7.81
CA ASN A 10 -3.39 17.24 8.36
C ASN A 10 -3.35 15.99 7.47
N MET A 11 -3.07 14.85 8.09
CA MET A 11 -2.86 13.56 7.43
C MET A 11 -3.98 12.63 7.89
N TYR A 12 -4.95 12.38 7.01
CA TYR A 12 -5.99 11.37 7.21
C TYR A 12 -5.93 10.42 6.01
N GLY A 13 -5.76 9.12 6.27
CA GLY A 13 -5.97 8.04 5.30
C GLY A 13 -5.32 8.22 3.91
N GLY A 14 -4.07 8.70 3.84
CA GLY A 14 -3.32 8.81 2.57
C GLY A 14 -3.50 10.12 1.79
N GLN A 15 -4.15 11.14 2.35
CA GLN A 15 -4.33 12.44 1.69
C GLN A 15 -3.42 13.52 2.31
N PHE A 16 -2.74 14.28 1.47
CA PHE A 16 -1.91 15.45 1.83
C PHE A 16 -2.58 16.74 1.35
N ILE A 17 -3.26 17.46 2.25
CA ILE A 17 -3.83 18.77 1.91
C ILE A 17 -2.76 19.85 2.09
N ASN A 18 -2.37 20.54 1.00
CA ASN A 18 -1.56 21.75 1.06
C ASN A 18 -2.40 22.95 0.62
N ALA A 19 -2.86 23.76 1.57
CA ALA A 19 -3.65 24.96 1.31
C ALA A 19 -2.83 26.22 1.60
N LYS A 20 -2.84 27.18 0.66
CA LYS A 20 -2.25 28.51 0.83
C LYS A 20 -3.31 29.56 0.49
N ASP A 21 -3.86 30.19 1.53
CA ASP A 21 -4.89 31.24 1.53
C ASP A 21 -6.24 30.90 0.86
N SER A 22 -7.30 30.96 1.68
CA SER A 22 -8.74 31.12 1.37
C SER A 22 -9.38 30.36 0.19
N ALA A 23 -8.76 29.31 -0.34
CA ALA A 23 -9.42 28.39 -1.25
C ALA A 23 -10.11 27.28 -0.42
N THR A 24 -11.44 27.22 -0.46
CA THR A 24 -12.18 26.04 -0.01
C THR A 24 -11.83 24.89 -0.95
N VAL A 25 -10.85 24.07 -0.57
CA VAL A 25 -10.43 22.93 -1.37
C VAL A 25 -11.37 21.77 -1.09
N ASN A 26 -12.33 21.54 -2.00
CA ASN A 26 -12.93 20.21 -2.16
C ASN A 26 -11.85 19.28 -2.72
N ALA A 27 -10.99 18.76 -1.84
CA ALA A 27 -9.94 17.84 -2.22
C ALA A 27 -10.49 16.42 -2.26
N THR A 28 -10.99 15.97 -3.40
CA THR A 28 -10.92 14.54 -3.73
C THR A 28 -9.48 14.26 -4.11
N GLN A 29 -8.64 13.86 -3.16
CA GLN A 29 -7.24 13.55 -3.46
C GLN A 29 -7.13 12.16 -4.08
N ASN A 30 -7.30 12.12 -5.39
CA ASN A 30 -6.75 11.07 -6.24
C ASN A 30 -5.31 11.47 -6.61
N ASN A 31 -4.39 11.43 -5.65
CA ASN A 31 -2.97 11.67 -5.92
C ASN A 31 -2.34 10.43 -6.58
N GLY A 32 -2.57 10.30 -7.89
CA GLY A 32 -1.51 9.93 -8.83
C GLY A 32 -0.75 8.63 -8.60
N ILE A 33 -1.41 7.53 -8.22
CA ILE A 33 -0.89 6.20 -8.52
C ILE A 33 -1.58 5.75 -9.82
N SER A 34 -0.80 5.77 -10.89
CA SER A 34 -1.11 5.67 -12.31
C SER A 34 -1.84 4.39 -12.74
N ALA A 35 -3.10 4.13 -12.40
CA ALA A 35 -3.74 2.83 -12.69
C ALA A 35 -3.02 1.59 -12.07
N ASP A 36 -1.85 1.80 -11.45
CA ASP A 36 -1.03 0.90 -10.65
C ASP A 36 -1.31 1.05 -9.14
N GLY A 37 -2.56 1.43 -8.78
CA GLY A 37 -2.99 1.54 -7.39
C GLY A 37 -2.94 0.20 -6.65
N LEU A 38 -3.40 0.17 -5.40
CA LEU A 38 -3.46 -1.06 -4.59
C LEU A 38 -4.15 -2.22 -5.35
N ASP A 39 -5.27 -1.95 -6.02
CA ASP A 39 -5.99 -2.94 -6.82
C ASP A 39 -5.16 -3.52 -7.98
N GLY A 40 -4.34 -2.69 -8.62
CA GLY A 40 -3.46 -3.11 -9.71
C GLY A 40 -2.34 -4.03 -9.21
N ILE A 41 -1.75 -3.67 -8.07
CA ILE A 41 -0.74 -4.49 -7.37
C ILE A 41 -1.34 -5.84 -6.98
N ILE A 42 -2.50 -5.83 -6.32
CA ILE A 42 -3.20 -7.04 -5.87
C ILE A 42 -3.51 -7.92 -7.06
N LYS A 43 -4.14 -7.39 -8.11
CA LYS A 43 -4.43 -8.16 -9.32
C LYS A 43 -3.17 -8.77 -9.91
N GLY A 44 -2.08 -8.00 -9.99
CA GLY A 44 -0.79 -8.49 -10.47
C GLY A 44 -0.25 -9.66 -9.62
N ILE A 45 -0.48 -9.67 -8.31
CA ILE A 45 -0.13 -10.83 -7.47
C ILE A 45 -1.05 -12.01 -7.80
N MET A 46 -2.37 -11.80 -7.78
CA MET A 46 -3.37 -12.85 -7.99
C MET A 46 -3.22 -13.56 -9.35
N ASP A 47 -2.90 -12.81 -10.40
CA ASP A 47 -2.73 -13.33 -11.76
C ASP A 47 -1.50 -14.26 -11.89
N ASN A 48 -0.55 -14.22 -10.95
CA ASN A 48 0.66 -15.06 -10.96
C ASN A 48 0.59 -16.24 -9.96
N LEU A 49 -0.48 -16.37 -9.17
CA LEU A 49 -0.58 -17.45 -8.17
C LEU A 49 -0.83 -18.83 -8.80
N SER A 50 -1.36 -18.89 -10.03
CA SER A 50 -1.61 -20.16 -10.73
C SER A 50 -0.34 -20.95 -11.05
N ASP A 51 0.82 -20.29 -11.02
CA ASP A 51 2.12 -20.89 -11.29
C ASP A 51 2.75 -21.54 -10.03
N LEU A 52 2.09 -21.39 -8.87
CA LEU A 52 2.50 -21.96 -7.59
C LEU A 52 1.70 -23.23 -7.25
N ASN A 53 2.17 -23.97 -6.24
CA ASN A 53 1.33 -24.98 -5.61
C ASN A 53 0.22 -24.32 -4.78
N GLU A 54 -0.83 -25.08 -4.45
CA GLU A 54 -2.03 -24.59 -3.77
C GLU A 54 -1.71 -23.98 -2.39
N GLU A 55 -0.83 -24.60 -1.60
CA GLU A 55 -0.46 -24.13 -0.26
C GLU A 55 0.26 -22.76 -0.30
N ASP A 56 1.20 -22.61 -1.23
CA ASP A 56 1.93 -21.36 -1.44
C ASP A 56 1.02 -20.27 -2.01
N ALA A 57 0.16 -20.62 -2.96
CA ALA A 57 -0.82 -19.70 -3.54
C ALA A 57 -1.81 -19.17 -2.48
N ASP A 58 -2.36 -20.06 -1.65
CA ASP A 58 -3.28 -19.70 -0.58
C ASP A 58 -2.60 -18.85 0.48
N SER A 59 -1.36 -19.18 0.86
CA SER A 59 -0.58 -18.39 1.81
C SER A 59 -0.36 -16.95 1.33
N ILE A 60 0.02 -16.77 0.06
CA ILE A 60 0.20 -15.43 -0.52
C ILE A 60 -1.14 -14.70 -0.59
N ARG A 61 -2.22 -15.38 -1.01
CA ARG A 61 -3.56 -14.80 -1.09
C ARG A 61 -4.02 -14.26 0.25
N ASP A 62 -3.92 -15.05 1.31
CA ASP A 62 -4.33 -14.66 2.66
C ASP A 62 -3.58 -13.41 3.14
N ILE A 63 -2.27 -13.35 2.88
CA ILE A 63 -1.43 -12.20 3.26
C ILE A 63 -1.83 -10.94 2.48
N VAL A 64 -2.10 -11.09 1.18
CA VAL A 64 -2.51 -9.98 0.31
C VAL A 64 -3.89 -9.45 0.72
N ASP A 65 -4.85 -10.34 1.02
CA ASP A 65 -6.18 -9.96 1.48
C ASP A 65 -6.11 -9.26 2.85
N MET A 66 -5.28 -9.75 3.78
CA MET A 66 -5.02 -9.06 5.05
C MET A 66 -4.45 -7.66 4.87
N ALA A 67 -3.48 -7.50 3.96
CA ALA A 67 -2.90 -6.19 3.65
C ALA A 67 -3.94 -5.25 3.04
N LYS A 68 -4.75 -5.76 2.10
CA LYS A 68 -5.84 -5.01 1.47
C LYS A 68 -6.85 -4.50 2.50
N ASP A 69 -7.38 -5.41 3.32
CA ASP A 69 -8.38 -5.10 4.34
C ASP A 69 -7.87 -4.04 5.33
N GLU A 70 -6.58 -4.05 5.64
CA GLU A 70 -5.98 -3.04 6.51
C GLU A 70 -5.80 -1.68 5.81
N LEU A 71 -5.34 -1.68 4.55
CA LEU A 71 -5.09 -0.48 3.77
C LEU A 71 -6.36 0.23 3.31
N GLU A 72 -7.49 -0.48 3.21
CA GLU A 72 -8.81 0.10 2.90
C GLU A 72 -9.45 0.79 4.11
N LYS A 73 -8.88 0.66 5.32
CA LYS A 73 -9.39 1.35 6.50
C LYS A 73 -9.10 2.86 6.43
N PRO A 74 -9.99 3.71 6.97
CA PRO A 74 -9.73 5.16 7.07
C PRO A 74 -8.44 5.49 7.83
N GLU A 75 -8.10 4.66 8.82
CA GLU A 75 -6.86 4.73 9.59
C GLU A 75 -6.23 3.32 9.67
N PRO A 76 -5.29 3.00 8.76
CA PRO A 76 -4.59 1.72 8.79
C PRO A 76 -3.74 1.56 10.05
N GLY A 77 -3.85 0.40 10.70
CA GLY A 77 -3.12 0.05 11.91
C GLY A 77 -1.66 -0.29 11.62
N VAL A 78 -0.74 0.56 12.08
CA VAL A 78 0.72 0.39 11.91
C VAL A 78 1.22 -0.99 12.34
N SER A 79 0.72 -1.52 13.47
CA SER A 79 1.12 -2.85 13.97
C SER A 79 0.68 -3.99 13.04
N ARG A 80 -0.50 -3.85 12.42
CA ARG A 80 -1.03 -4.82 11.46
C ARG A 80 -0.27 -4.76 10.14
N LEU A 81 0.05 -3.57 9.66
CA LEU A 81 0.87 -3.39 8.47
C LEU A 81 2.30 -3.90 8.65
N LYS A 82 2.91 -3.68 9.83
CA LYS A 82 4.21 -4.30 10.19
C LYS A 82 4.13 -5.83 10.17
N ASN A 83 3.03 -6.40 10.65
CA ASN A 83 2.80 -7.85 10.59
C ASN A 83 2.70 -8.32 9.14
N CYS A 84 1.91 -7.64 8.29
CA CYS A 84 1.82 -7.95 6.86
C CYS A 84 3.20 -7.97 6.19
N LEU A 85 4.06 -6.97 6.43
CA LEU A 85 5.42 -6.95 5.90
C LEU A 85 6.26 -8.15 6.36
N ALA A 86 6.15 -8.54 7.63
CA ALA A 86 6.86 -9.70 8.17
C ALA A 86 6.40 -11.02 7.52
N LEU A 87 5.11 -11.12 7.17
CA LEU A 87 4.54 -12.27 6.46
C LEU A 87 4.88 -12.28 4.96
N ILE A 88 4.98 -11.11 4.32
CA ILE A 88 5.38 -11.00 2.90
C ILE A 88 6.84 -11.41 2.71
N ALA A 89 7.74 -11.13 3.66
CA ALA A 89 9.17 -11.42 3.55
C ALA A 89 9.50 -12.86 3.10
N PRO A 90 8.98 -13.94 3.72
CA PRO A 90 9.23 -15.31 3.25
C PRO A 90 8.61 -15.59 1.87
N MET A 91 7.57 -14.86 1.45
CA MET A 91 6.93 -15.06 0.14
C MET A 91 7.85 -14.72 -1.03
N PHE A 92 8.88 -13.89 -0.84
CA PHE A 92 9.90 -13.67 -1.87
C PHE A 92 10.71 -14.92 -2.20
N THR A 93 10.84 -15.86 -1.25
CA THR A 93 11.50 -17.15 -1.50
C THR A 93 10.58 -18.08 -2.29
N ILE A 94 9.27 -18.02 -2.05
CA ILE A 94 8.25 -18.77 -2.79
C ILE A 94 8.13 -18.25 -4.23
N ALA A 95 8.14 -16.92 -4.39
CA ALA A 95 8.13 -16.26 -5.69
C ALA A 95 9.44 -16.41 -6.47
N ASN A 96 10.46 -17.09 -5.90
CA ASN A 96 11.74 -17.30 -6.55
C ASN A 96 11.56 -18.16 -7.81
N GLY A 97 11.81 -17.57 -8.98
CA GLY A 97 11.53 -18.21 -10.28
C GLY A 97 10.32 -17.65 -11.02
N ILE A 98 9.52 -16.77 -10.38
CA ILE A 98 8.42 -16.03 -10.99
C ILE A 98 8.69 -14.51 -10.82
N PRO A 99 9.49 -13.90 -11.70
CA PRO A 99 9.93 -12.51 -11.55
C PRO A 99 8.77 -11.51 -11.43
N THR A 100 7.69 -11.73 -12.18
CA THR A 100 6.48 -10.90 -12.15
C THR A 100 5.78 -10.92 -10.79
N LEU A 101 5.74 -12.07 -10.12
CA LEU A 101 5.19 -12.19 -8.77
C LEU A 101 6.09 -11.47 -7.76
N ALA A 102 7.40 -11.68 -7.83
CA ALA A 102 8.36 -11.00 -6.96
C ALA A 102 8.27 -9.46 -7.10
N ASP A 103 8.16 -8.95 -8.33
CA ASP A 103 8.00 -7.51 -8.59
C ASP A 103 6.70 -6.96 -7.99
N ASN A 104 5.59 -7.70 -8.11
CA ASN A 104 4.31 -7.25 -7.55
C ASN A 104 4.26 -7.35 -6.02
N LEU A 105 4.91 -8.34 -5.41
CA LEU A 105 5.11 -8.40 -3.96
C LEU A 105 5.96 -7.22 -3.46
N GLN A 106 7.02 -6.85 -4.20
CA GLN A 106 7.83 -5.67 -3.86
C GLN A 106 7.02 -4.37 -3.94
N LYS A 107 6.19 -4.21 -4.98
CA LYS A 107 5.29 -3.05 -5.07
C LYS A 107 4.34 -2.96 -3.89
N LEU A 108 3.82 -4.09 -3.39
CA LEU A 108 2.98 -4.10 -2.20
C LEU A 108 3.75 -3.66 -0.95
N VAL A 109 5.00 -4.12 -0.78
CA VAL A 109 5.88 -3.66 0.30
C VAL A 109 6.11 -2.16 0.22
N ASP A 110 6.45 -1.65 -0.97
CA ASP A 110 6.70 -0.23 -1.22
C ASP A 110 5.44 0.62 -0.98
N TYR A 111 4.26 0.07 -1.27
CA TYR A 111 2.97 0.71 -0.98
C TYR A 111 2.69 0.79 0.53
N ILE A 112 3.04 -0.24 1.31
CA ILE A 112 2.79 -0.32 2.75
C ILE A 112 3.80 0.53 3.55
N ALA A 113 5.07 0.60 3.12
CA ALA A 113 6.15 1.23 3.88
C ALA A 113 5.87 2.68 4.38
N PRO A 114 5.21 3.58 3.60
CA PRO A 114 4.91 4.93 4.04
C PRO A 114 4.00 5.03 5.28
N PHE A 115 3.19 4.00 5.56
CA PHE A 115 2.26 3.97 6.69
C PHE A 115 2.92 3.60 8.02
N ILE A 116 4.18 3.15 8.01
CA ILE A 116 4.81 2.44 9.15
C ILE A 116 5.74 3.32 10.00
N LYS A 117 5.93 4.59 9.64
CA LYS A 117 6.88 5.54 10.25
C LYS A 117 7.00 5.45 11.78
#